data_AF-A0A514LHR0-F1
#
_entry.id   AF-A0A514LHR0-F1
#
_cell.length_a   1.000
_cell.length_b   1.000
_cell.length_c   1.000
_cell.angle_alpha   90.00
_cell.angle_beta   90.00
_cell.angle_gamma   90.00
#
_symmetry.space_group_name_H-M   'P 1'
#
loop_
_entity.id
_entity.type
_entity.pdbx_description
1 polymer ?
#
loop_
_entity_poly.entity_id
_entity_poly.type
_entity_poly.pdbx_seq_one_letter_code
_entity_poly.pdbx_strand_id
1 'polypeptide(L)'
;MDYIRYPENALDDPPGWYGYNPTVLQRFQEEMDRDDRPEPEDEEWLAWKVNQVDHLVQRVYTELMEVDASQVLSASVLSWGFEDPSEHDFWGLDPVQRAHQNWKTWIQEGYLDYVFVMNYDSEEERPDRLRNG
;
A
#
# COMPACT_ATOMS: atom_id res chain seq x y z
N MET A 1 13.73 2.99 -1.08
CA MET A 1 12.94 1.79 -1.41
C MET A 1 12.05 2.09 -2.61
N ASP A 2 11.75 1.10 -3.42
CA ASP A 2 10.95 1.28 -4.63
C ASP A 2 9.90 0.16 -4.74
N TYR A 3 8.71 0.47 -5.28
CA TYR A 3 7.60 -0.47 -5.49
C TYR A 3 7.19 -1.34 -4.29
N ILE A 4 7.17 -0.82 -3.07
CA ILE A 4 6.62 -1.55 -1.91
C ILE A 4 5.10 -1.51 -1.99
N ARG A 5 4.51 -2.51 -2.64
CA ARG A 5 3.07 -2.63 -2.84
C ARG A 5 2.73 -4.04 -3.31
N TYR A 6 1.44 -4.39 -3.22
CA TYR A 6 0.91 -5.50 -4.00
C TYR A 6 0.88 -5.15 -5.50
N PRO A 7 0.80 -6.15 -6.41
CA PRO A 7 0.61 -5.90 -7.83
C PRO A 7 -0.59 -5.00 -8.08
N GLU A 8 -0.49 -4.18 -9.12
CA GLU A 8 -1.57 -3.32 -9.55
C GLU A 8 -2.72 -4.17 -10.09
N ASN A 9 -3.92 -3.96 -9.54
CA ASN A 9 -5.14 -4.55 -10.09
C ASN A 9 -5.49 -3.84 -11.40
N ALA A 10 -6.02 -4.58 -12.37
CA ALA A 10 -6.72 -3.95 -13.48
C ALA A 10 -7.86 -3.06 -12.92
N LEU A 11 -8.29 -2.05 -13.66
CA LEU A 11 -9.38 -1.17 -13.22
C LEU A 11 -10.65 -1.95 -12.87
N ASP A 12 -10.91 -3.00 -13.64
CA ASP A 12 -12.08 -3.88 -13.50
C ASP A 12 -11.95 -4.90 -12.35
N ASP A 13 -10.74 -5.09 -11.81
CA ASP A 13 -10.50 -5.98 -10.67
C ASP A 13 -10.73 -5.24 -9.34
N PRO A 14 -11.31 -5.91 -8.33
CA PRO A 14 -11.53 -5.31 -7.02
C PRO A 14 -10.22 -5.05 -6.27
N PRO A 15 -10.16 -4.06 -5.36
CA PRO A 15 -8.93 -3.62 -4.68
C PRO A 15 -8.12 -4.75 -4.00
N GLY A 16 -8.79 -5.78 -3.49
CA GLY A 16 -8.11 -6.87 -2.79
C GLY A 16 -7.88 -8.15 -3.59
N TRP A 17 -7.91 -8.10 -4.92
CA TRP A 17 -7.84 -9.26 -5.82
C TRP A 17 -6.60 -10.16 -5.61
N TYR A 18 -5.43 -9.57 -5.33
CA TYR A 18 -4.20 -10.32 -5.04
C TYR A 18 -4.00 -10.63 -3.55
N GLY A 19 -3.11 -11.60 -3.28
CA GLY A 19 -2.65 -11.96 -1.92
C GLY A 19 -3.16 -13.29 -1.39
N TYR A 20 -3.97 -14.03 -2.15
CA TYR A 20 -4.62 -15.28 -1.72
C TYR A 20 -3.74 -16.54 -1.71
N ASN A 21 -2.44 -16.43 -1.48
CA ASN A 21 -1.63 -17.64 -1.30
C ASN A 21 -1.98 -18.32 0.05
N PRO A 22 -1.86 -19.65 0.17
CA PRO A 22 -2.30 -20.38 1.35
C PRO A 22 -1.68 -19.88 2.66
N THR A 23 -0.41 -19.49 2.65
CA THR A 23 0.29 -18.99 3.84
C THR A 23 -0.28 -17.66 4.32
N VAL A 24 -0.58 -16.74 3.39
CA VAL A 24 -1.16 -15.43 3.73
C VAL A 24 -2.58 -15.60 4.23
N LEU A 25 -3.39 -16.46 3.59
CA LEU A 25 -4.75 -16.77 4.07
C LEU A 25 -4.74 -17.36 5.47
N GLN A 26 -3.86 -18.33 5.74
CA GLN A 26 -3.72 -18.91 7.06
C GLN A 26 -3.37 -17.85 8.11
N ARG A 27 -2.42 -16.95 7.82
CA ARG A 27 -2.03 -15.88 8.75
C ARG A 27 -3.18 -14.92 9.02
N PHE A 28 -3.90 -14.49 7.99
CA PHE A 28 -5.07 -13.63 8.16
C PHE A 28 -6.13 -14.29 9.03
N GLN A 29 -6.46 -15.55 8.74
CA GLN A 29 -7.41 -16.33 9.52
C GLN A 29 -6.99 -16.45 11.00
N GLU A 30 -5.71 -16.73 11.26
CA GLU A 30 -5.18 -16.83 12.62
C GLU A 30 -5.16 -15.47 13.36
N GLU A 31 -4.78 -14.38 12.68
CA GLU A 31 -4.64 -13.05 13.29
C GLU A 31 -5.99 -12.35 13.50
N MET A 32 -6.96 -12.59 12.62
CA MET A 32 -8.29 -11.94 12.64
C MET A 32 -9.39 -12.86 13.20
N ASP A 33 -9.05 -14.07 13.68
CA ASP A 33 -9.99 -15.08 14.19
C ASP A 33 -11.11 -15.41 13.18
N ARG A 34 -10.70 -15.71 11.95
CA ARG A 34 -11.59 -16.05 10.82
C ARG A 34 -11.32 -17.45 10.29
N ASP A 35 -12.32 -18.07 9.69
CA ASP A 35 -12.22 -19.40 9.07
C ASP A 35 -12.60 -19.42 7.59
N ASP A 36 -13.06 -18.28 7.07
CA ASP A 36 -13.47 -18.10 5.69
C ASP A 36 -12.32 -17.65 4.79
N ARG A 37 -12.54 -17.75 3.48
CA ARG A 37 -11.74 -17.04 2.50
C ARG A 37 -12.40 -15.67 2.30
N PRO A 38 -11.77 -14.55 2.68
CA PRO A 38 -12.39 -13.24 2.55
C PRO A 38 -12.66 -12.93 1.08
N GLU A 39 -13.70 -12.15 0.83
CA GLU A 39 -13.94 -11.55 -0.49
C GLU A 39 -12.88 -10.46 -0.76
N PRO A 40 -12.53 -10.18 -2.03
CA PRO A 40 -11.55 -9.15 -2.36
C PRO A 40 -11.86 -7.74 -1.83
N GLU A 41 -13.13 -7.41 -1.59
CA GLU A 41 -13.58 -6.11 -1.08
C GLU A 41 -13.89 -6.15 0.43
N ASP A 42 -13.60 -7.27 1.11
CA ASP A 42 -13.73 -7.36 2.56
C ASP A 42 -12.82 -6.32 3.24
N GLU A 43 -13.43 -5.44 4.04
CA GLU A 43 -12.75 -4.30 4.66
C GLU A 43 -11.64 -4.74 5.61
N GLU A 44 -11.85 -5.85 6.33
CA GLU A 44 -10.90 -6.39 7.30
C GLU A 44 -9.70 -7.02 6.58
N TRP A 45 -9.93 -7.70 5.46
CA TRP A 45 -8.89 -8.23 4.59
C TRP A 45 -8.02 -7.13 3.97
N LEU A 46 -8.65 -6.08 3.44
CA LEU A 46 -7.94 -4.92 2.91
C LEU A 46 -7.12 -4.23 4.00
N ALA A 47 -7.74 -3.96 5.15
CA ALA A 47 -7.08 -3.31 6.26
C ALA A 47 -5.89 -4.12 6.77
N TRP A 48 -6.07 -5.43 6.92
CA TRP A 48 -5.01 -6.33 7.33
C TRP A 48 -3.82 -6.30 6.35
N LYS A 49 -4.07 -6.35 5.03
CA LYS A 49 -2.99 -6.27 4.04
C LYS A 49 -2.26 -4.94 4.04
N VAL A 50 -2.96 -3.81 4.22
CA VAL A 50 -2.31 -2.50 4.39
C VAL A 50 -1.39 -2.54 5.60
N ASN A 51 -1.88 -3.05 6.75
CA ASN A 51 -1.08 -3.17 7.97
C ASN A 51 0.17 -4.05 7.79
N GLN A 52 0.10 -5.12 6.98
CA GLN A 52 1.29 -5.93 6.68
C GLN A 52 2.37 -5.12 5.94
N VAL A 53 1.98 -4.21 5.03
CA VAL A 53 2.91 -3.33 4.34
C VAL A 53 3.46 -2.27 5.30
N ASP A 54 2.59 -1.66 6.11
CA ASP A 54 2.97 -0.64 7.10
C ASP A 54 4.00 -1.19 8.10
N HIS A 55 3.75 -2.38 8.66
CA HIS A 55 4.66 -3.06 9.58
C HIS A 55 6.00 -3.40 8.92
N LEU A 56 6.00 -3.79 7.64
CA LEU A 56 7.25 -4.05 6.91
C LEU A 56 8.09 -2.77 6.81
N VAL A 57 7.48 -1.65 6.42
CA VAL A 57 8.16 -0.35 6.31
C VAL A 57 8.71 0.10 7.67
N GLN A 58 7.89 0.03 8.72
CA GLN A 58 8.29 0.36 10.09
C GLN A 58 9.46 -0.50 10.57
N ARG A 59 9.41 -1.81 10.31
CA ARG A 59 10.47 -2.74 10.71
C ARG A 59 11.78 -2.43 10.01
N VAL A 60 11.75 -2.21 8.69
CA VAL A 60 12.96 -1.85 7.92
C VAL A 60 13.57 -0.56 8.46
N TYR A 61 12.76 0.46 8.75
CA TYR A 61 13.24 1.71 9.33
C TYR A 61 13.89 1.50 10.70
N THR A 62 13.22 0.74 11.58
CA THR A 62 13.71 0.45 12.93
C THR A 62 15.04 -0.30 12.87
N GLU A 63 15.14 -1.35 12.05
CA GLU A 63 16.37 -2.12 11.86
C GLU A 63 17.50 -1.25 11.26
N LEU A 64 17.19 -0.31 10.35
CA LEU A 64 18.18 0.62 9.82
C LEU A 64 18.73 1.57 10.90
N MET A 65 17.85 2.13 11.73
CA MET A 65 18.23 3.05 12.81
C MET A 65 19.07 2.36 13.89
N GLU A 66 18.87 1.06 14.11
CA GLU A 66 19.72 0.25 15.00
C GLU A 66 21.12 0.03 14.43
N VAL A 67 21.25 -0.06 13.10
CA VAL A 67 22.54 -0.27 12.42
C VAL A 67 23.31 1.05 12.29
N ASP A 68 22.68 2.10 11.75
CA ASP A 68 23.28 3.42 11.55
C ASP A 68 22.19 4.50 11.42
N ALA A 69 21.98 5.24 12.51
CA ALA A 69 21.00 6.33 12.58
C ALA A 69 21.37 7.58 11.76
N SER A 70 22.52 7.61 11.07
CA SER A 70 22.86 8.68 10.13
C SER A 70 22.35 8.43 8.70
N GLN A 71 21.87 7.21 8.41
CA GLN A 71 21.32 6.87 7.11
C GLN A 71 19.91 7.42 6.93
N VAL A 72 19.55 7.69 5.69
CA VAL A 72 18.22 8.18 5.29
C VAL A 72 17.46 7.06 4.59
N LEU A 73 16.23 6.81 5.01
CA LEU A 73 15.30 5.91 4.33
C LEU A 73 14.21 6.70 3.61
N SER A 74 14.13 6.51 2.30
CA SER A 74 13.09 7.10 1.46
C SER A 74 12.32 6.06 0.66
N ALA A 75 11.13 6.43 0.17
CA ALA A 75 10.34 5.57 -0.73
C ALA A 75 9.73 6.34 -1.91
N SER A 76 9.67 5.69 -3.07
CA SER A 76 8.85 6.13 -4.21
C SER A 76 7.43 5.60 -4.06
N VAL A 77 6.42 6.47 -4.11
CA VAL A 77 5.01 6.10 -3.81
C VAL A 77 4.04 6.59 -4.87
N LEU A 78 2.86 5.98 -4.90
CA LEU A 78 1.80 6.33 -5.85
C LEU A 78 1.12 7.68 -5.55
N SER A 79 0.84 8.42 -6.62
CA SER A 79 0.12 9.71 -6.65
C SER A 79 -1.35 9.60 -7.07
N TRP A 80 -1.86 8.39 -7.27
CA TRP A 80 -3.13 8.20 -7.97
C TRP A 80 -4.35 8.71 -7.18
N GLY A 81 -5.28 9.33 -7.89
CA GLY A 81 -6.58 9.72 -7.35
C GLY A 81 -6.62 11.09 -6.67
N PHE A 82 -5.66 11.99 -6.97
CA PHE A 82 -5.59 13.31 -6.34
C PHE A 82 -5.98 14.49 -7.23
N GLU A 83 -6.81 15.37 -6.67
CA GLU A 83 -6.59 16.83 -6.79
C GLU A 83 -5.93 17.37 -5.49
N ASP A 84 -6.39 16.99 -4.27
CA ASP A 84 -5.75 17.36 -2.98
C ASP A 84 -5.89 16.28 -1.85
N PRO A 85 -4.78 15.71 -1.32
CA PRO A 85 -4.80 14.75 -0.19
C PRO A 85 -5.19 15.28 1.19
N SER A 86 -5.29 16.60 1.33
CA SER A 86 -5.71 17.25 2.57
C SER A 86 -7.23 17.34 2.70
N GLU A 87 -7.96 17.23 1.59
CA GLU A 87 -9.42 17.35 1.54
C GLU A 87 -10.15 16.00 1.55
N HIS A 88 -9.41 14.89 1.41
CA HIS A 88 -9.97 13.54 1.36
C HIS A 88 -9.41 12.62 2.46
N ASP A 89 -10.22 11.65 2.87
CA ASP A 89 -9.75 10.54 3.68
C ASP A 89 -8.78 9.71 2.85
N PHE A 90 -7.51 9.73 3.23
CA PHE A 90 -6.44 9.07 2.51
C PHE A 90 -6.63 7.55 2.46
N TRP A 91 -7.28 6.97 3.48
CA TRP A 91 -7.58 5.54 3.52
C TRP A 91 -8.43 5.11 2.33
N GLY A 92 -9.43 5.91 1.93
CA GLY A 92 -10.35 5.57 0.85
C GLY A 92 -9.79 5.70 -0.56
N LEU A 93 -8.52 6.12 -0.71
CA LEU A 93 -7.93 6.41 -2.03
C LEU A 93 -7.21 5.19 -2.62
N ASP A 94 -7.10 5.17 -3.95
CA ASP A 94 -6.45 4.08 -4.70
C ASP A 94 -5.04 3.70 -4.22
N PRO A 95 -4.14 4.63 -3.81
CA PRO A 95 -2.83 4.26 -3.28
C PRO A 95 -2.94 3.32 -2.07
N VAL A 96 -3.95 3.50 -1.23
CA VAL A 96 -4.19 2.64 -0.07
C VAL A 96 -5.04 1.43 -0.47
N GLN A 97 -6.20 1.65 -1.08
CA GLN A 97 -7.15 0.56 -1.33
C GLN A 97 -6.63 -0.47 -2.34
N ARG A 98 -6.02 -0.03 -3.44
CA ARG A 98 -5.58 -0.91 -4.53
C ARG A 98 -4.11 -1.29 -4.40
N ALA A 99 -3.26 -0.34 -4.02
CA ALA A 99 -1.81 -0.58 -3.94
C ALA A 99 -1.30 -0.86 -2.53
N HIS A 100 -2.14 -0.71 -1.49
CA HIS A 100 -1.77 -0.96 -0.09
C HIS A 100 -0.58 -0.10 0.39
N GLN A 101 -0.43 1.11 -0.15
CA GLN A 101 0.59 2.09 0.24
C GLN A 101 -0.03 3.18 1.11
N ASN A 102 -0.04 2.99 2.44
CA ASN A 102 -0.47 4.02 3.37
C ASN A 102 0.66 5.03 3.68
N TRP A 103 1.22 5.64 2.62
CA TRP A 103 2.42 6.46 2.73
C TRP A 103 2.21 7.74 3.55
N LYS A 104 0.98 8.24 3.66
CA LYS A 104 0.65 9.37 4.57
C LYS A 104 0.94 8.98 6.02
N THR A 105 0.47 7.80 6.45
CA THR A 105 0.78 7.26 7.78
C THR A 105 2.28 6.99 7.95
N TRP A 106 2.98 6.46 6.94
CA TRP A 106 4.41 6.19 7.05
C TRP A 106 5.24 7.45 7.37
N ILE A 107 4.91 8.59 6.76
CA ILE A 107 5.58 9.86 7.07
C ILE A 107 5.16 10.37 8.45
N GLN A 108 3.87 10.32 8.77
CA GLN A 108 3.32 10.85 10.04
C GLN A 108 3.87 10.10 11.27
N GLU A 109 3.98 8.79 11.17
CA GLU A 109 4.50 7.92 12.23
C GLU A 109 6.03 7.79 12.21
N GLY A 110 6.71 8.43 11.25
CA GLY A 110 8.17 8.46 11.15
C GLY A 110 8.80 7.13 10.71
N TYR A 111 8.10 6.35 9.89
CA TYR A 111 8.63 5.11 9.31
C TYR A 111 9.51 5.38 8.07
N LEU A 112 9.55 6.62 7.60
CA LEU A 112 10.39 7.10 6.50
C LEU A 112 10.81 8.54 6.77
N ASP A 113 11.98 8.93 6.29
CA ASP A 113 12.44 10.32 6.32
C ASP A 113 11.81 11.15 5.19
N TYR A 114 11.70 10.55 4.00
CA TYR A 114 11.17 11.21 2.80
C TYR A 114 10.33 10.28 1.94
N VAL A 115 9.35 10.86 1.28
CA VAL A 115 8.53 10.20 0.28
C VAL A 115 8.59 10.98 -1.02
N PHE A 116 8.85 10.26 -2.12
CA PHE A 116 8.89 10.79 -3.47
C PHE A 116 7.67 10.29 -4.23
N VAL A 117 6.70 11.19 -4.43
CA VAL A 117 5.44 10.87 -5.10
C VAL A 117 5.67 10.77 -6.61
N MET A 118 5.32 9.63 -7.20
CA MET A 118 5.49 9.33 -8.63
C MET A 118 4.37 9.96 -9.47
N ASN A 119 4.39 11.28 -9.62
CA ASN A 119 3.38 12.04 -10.37
C ASN A 119 3.78 12.28 -11.84
N TYR A 120 4.13 11.20 -12.55
CA TYR A 120 4.70 11.29 -13.90
C TYR A 120 3.65 11.22 -15.02
N ASP A 121 2.40 10.88 -14.72
CA ASP A 121 1.34 10.73 -15.71
C ASP A 121 0.46 11.98 -15.71
N SER A 122 0.29 12.59 -16.89
CA SER A 122 -0.79 13.54 -17.10
C SER A 122 -2.12 12.78 -17.01
N GLU A 123 -3.16 13.49 -16.57
CA GLU A 123 -4.54 12.99 -16.43
C GLU A 123 -5.08 12.25 -17.68
N GLU A 124 -4.48 12.53 -18.85
CA GLU A 124 -4.78 11.99 -20.17
C GLU A 124 -4.17 10.60 -20.47
N GLU A 125 -3.05 10.20 -19.88
CA GLU A 125 -2.36 8.92 -20.20
C GLU A 125 -2.90 7.70 -19.42
N ARG A 126 -3.80 7.96 -18.47
CA ARG A 126 -4.32 6.98 -17.49
C ARG A 126 -5.11 5.79 -18.07
N PRO A 127 -6.00 5.95 -19.08
CA PRO A 127 -6.80 4.84 -19.58
C PRO A 127 -6.00 3.78 -20.36
N ASP A 128 -4.88 4.17 -20.97
CA ASP A 128 -4.22 3.35 -21.98
C ASP A 128 -3.14 2.39 -21.42
N ARG A 129 -2.57 2.70 -20.24
CA ARG A 129 -1.63 1.78 -19.56
C ARG A 129 -2.33 0.62 -18.86
N LEU A 130 -3.57 0.84 -18.40
CA LEU A 130 -4.38 -0.15 -17.67
C LEU A 130 -5.15 -1.10 -18.60
N ARG A 131 -5.20 -0.80 -19.90
CA ARG A 131 -5.86 -1.62 -20.93
C ARG A 131 -4.95 -2.62 -21.64
N ASN A 132 -3.63 -2.46 -21.53
CA ASN A 132 -2.65 -3.21 -22.33
C ASN A 132 -1.66 -4.02 -21.48
N GLY A 133 -1.96 -4.22 -20.19
CA GLY A 133 -1.19 -5.07 -19.26
C GLY A 133 -1.78 -6.46 -19.12
#